data_AF-A0A1M4ZF17-F1
#
_entry.id   AF-A0A1M4ZF17-F1
#
_cell.length_a   1.000
_cell.length_b   1.000
_cell.length_c   1.000
_cell.angle_alpha   90.00
_cell.angle_beta   90.00
_cell.angle_gamma   90.00
#
_symmetry.space_group_name_H-M   'P 1'
#
loop_
_entity.id
_entity.type
_entity.pdbx_description
1 polymer ?
#
loop_
_entity_poly.entity_id
_entity_poly.type
_entity_poly.pdbx_seq_one_letter_code
_entity_poly.pdbx_strand_id
1 'polypeptide(L)'
;MGLTREEVHETLKYYGMEYEEKRIIEWYNGFNFGGIEIYNPYSIINLVDEKEIKNYWINSSGNTLIKELIRKGTAEIKTKIYELINGGTIESTINENLVYGDLNDNLEESIWTLFLFTGYLTWKDKKGEGNSVEYKLKTPDRRKL
;
A
#
# COMPACT_ATOMS: atom_id res chain seq x y z
N MET A 1 -9.49 -8.22 0.33
CA MET A 1 -9.71 -9.15 -0.81
C MET A 1 -8.78 -8.72 -1.93
N GLY A 2 -8.01 -9.65 -2.47
CA GLY A 2 -7.09 -9.40 -3.57
C GLY A 2 -7.01 -10.63 -4.47
N LEU A 3 -6.45 -10.46 -5.66
CA LEU A 3 -6.33 -11.53 -6.65
C LEU A 3 -4.94 -12.17 -6.58
N THR A 4 -4.83 -13.49 -6.63
CA THR A 4 -3.53 -14.13 -6.82
C THR A 4 -3.00 -13.92 -8.24
N ARG A 5 -1.73 -14.24 -8.46
CA ARG A 5 -1.15 -14.23 -9.81
C ARG A 5 -1.91 -15.14 -10.78
N GLU A 6 -2.36 -16.30 -10.32
CA GLU A 6 -3.15 -17.25 -11.09
C GLU A 6 -4.51 -16.65 -11.47
N GLU A 7 -5.21 -16.01 -10.53
CA GLU A 7 -6.49 -15.35 -10.81
C GLU A 7 -6.34 -14.16 -11.78
N VAL A 8 -5.23 -13.42 -11.70
CA VAL A 8 -4.88 -12.39 -12.68
C VAL A 8 -4.65 -13.01 -14.06
N HIS A 9 -3.85 -14.08 -14.15
CA HIS A 9 -3.60 -14.79 -15.39
C HIS A 9 -4.91 -15.26 -16.05
N GLU A 10 -5.79 -15.92 -15.29
CA GLU A 10 -7.09 -16.37 -15.79
C GLU A 10 -7.97 -15.21 -16.27
N THR A 11 -7.97 -14.10 -15.54
CA THR A 11 -8.69 -12.89 -15.92
C THR A 11 -8.16 -12.33 -17.25
N LEU A 12 -6.85 -12.16 -17.39
CA LEU A 12 -6.25 -11.63 -18.62
C LEU A 12 -6.50 -12.54 -19.81
N LYS A 13 -6.43 -13.87 -19.61
CA LYS A 13 -6.75 -14.85 -20.63
C LYS A 13 -8.20 -14.74 -21.08
N TYR A 14 -9.15 -14.62 -20.15
CA TYR A 14 -10.57 -14.47 -20.47
C TYR A 14 -10.85 -13.24 -21.35
N TYR A 15 -10.13 -12.13 -21.11
CA TYR A 15 -10.27 -10.89 -21.89
C TYR A 15 -9.32 -10.80 -23.10
N GLY A 16 -8.53 -11.84 -23.39
CA GLY A 16 -7.61 -11.89 -24.53
C GLY A 16 -6.39 -10.96 -24.41
N MET A 17 -5.94 -10.69 -23.18
CA MET A 17 -4.84 -9.76 -22.85
C MET A 17 -3.58 -10.47 -22.31
N GLU A 18 -3.48 -11.80 -22.45
CA GLU A 18 -2.33 -12.59 -21.98
C GLU A 18 -0.97 -12.09 -22.52
N TYR A 19 -0.95 -11.46 -23.70
CA TYR A 19 0.26 -10.92 -24.31
C TYR A 19 0.89 -9.75 -23.53
N GLU A 20 0.10 -9.05 -22.71
CA GLU A 20 0.58 -7.95 -21.86
C GLU A 20 0.84 -8.39 -20.41
N GLU A 21 0.60 -9.67 -20.06
CA GLU A 21 0.58 -10.14 -18.67
C GLU A 21 1.84 -9.75 -17.90
N LYS A 22 3.02 -9.98 -18.50
CA LYS A 22 4.29 -9.62 -17.86
C LYS A 22 4.35 -8.13 -17.51
N ARG A 23 3.95 -7.26 -18.44
CA ARG A 23 3.96 -5.81 -18.26
C ARG A 23 2.91 -5.36 -17.25
N ILE A 24 1.73 -6.00 -17.23
CA ILE A 24 0.65 -5.75 -16.27
C ILE A 24 1.10 -6.12 -14.85
N ILE A 25 1.74 -7.28 -14.71
CA ILE A 25 2.29 -7.77 -13.45
C ILE A 25 3.36 -6.83 -12.92
N GLU A 26 4.30 -6.42 -13.78
CA GLU A 26 5.35 -5.46 -13.42
C GLU A 26 4.77 -4.08 -13.05
N TRP A 27 3.72 -3.64 -13.73
CA TRP A 27 3.10 -2.34 -13.50
C TRP A 27 2.29 -2.27 -12.20
N TYR A 28 1.40 -3.24 -11.99
CA TYR A 28 0.55 -3.26 -10.80
C TYR A 28 1.25 -3.81 -9.57
N ASN A 29 2.33 -4.56 -9.75
CA ASN A 29 3.31 -4.94 -8.73
C ASN A 29 2.62 -5.33 -7.41
N GLY A 30 2.05 -6.53 -7.40
CA GLY A 30 1.28 -7.06 -6.27
C GLY A 30 2.05 -7.01 -4.95
N PHE A 31 1.34 -7.11 -3.83
CA PHE A 31 1.95 -7.15 -2.50
C PHE A 31 2.04 -8.58 -1.98
N ASN A 32 3.10 -8.89 -1.23
CA ASN A 32 3.26 -10.21 -0.63
C ASN A 32 2.39 -10.32 0.63
N PHE A 33 1.50 -11.31 0.64
CA PHE A 33 0.70 -11.68 1.80
C PHE A 33 0.95 -13.15 2.12
N GLY A 34 1.70 -13.41 3.19
CA GLY A 34 1.98 -14.78 3.64
C GLY A 34 2.71 -15.65 2.62
N GLY A 35 3.57 -15.05 1.77
CA GLY A 35 4.31 -15.77 0.73
C GLY A 35 3.59 -15.83 -0.63
N ILE A 36 2.35 -15.36 -0.70
CA ILE A 36 1.55 -15.31 -1.93
C ILE A 36 1.53 -13.87 -2.44
N GLU A 37 1.71 -13.68 -3.75
CA GLU A 37 1.60 -12.37 -4.37
C GLU A 37 0.13 -12.03 -4.67
N ILE A 38 -0.31 -10.88 -4.17
CA ILE A 38 -1.70 -10.44 -4.23
C ILE A 38 -1.81 -9.11 -4.99
N TYR A 39 -2.68 -9.08 -5.99
CA TYR A 39 -2.99 -7.93 -6.83
C TYR A 39 -4.31 -7.28 -6.44
N ASN A 40 -4.45 -6.00 -6.76
CA ASN A 40 -5.67 -5.25 -6.49
C ASN A 40 -6.78 -5.63 -7.47
N PRO A 41 -7.93 -6.14 -7.01
CA PRO A 41 -9.02 -6.51 -7.91
C PRO A 41 -9.56 -5.32 -8.71
N TYR A 42 -9.65 -4.13 -8.09
CA TYR A 42 -10.09 -2.92 -8.75
C TYR A 42 -9.15 -2.53 -9.89
N SER A 43 -7.83 -2.62 -9.66
CA SER A 43 -6.87 -2.32 -10.72
C SER A 43 -7.00 -3.25 -11.92
N ILE A 44 -7.17 -4.55 -11.67
CA ILE A 44 -7.27 -5.56 -12.72
C ILE A 44 -8.60 -5.44 -13.47
N ILE A 45 -9.71 -5.18 -12.77
CA ILE A 45 -11.02 -4.95 -13.39
C ILE A 45 -11.01 -3.73 -14.32
N ASN A 46 -10.51 -2.59 -13.84
CA ASN A 46 -10.45 -1.37 -14.68
C ASN A 46 -9.46 -1.51 -15.83
N LEU A 47 -8.36 -2.25 -15.63
CA LEU A 47 -7.44 -2.59 -16.71
C LEU A 47 -8.17 -3.35 -17.82
N VAL A 48 -8.89 -4.43 -17.49
CA VAL A 48 -9.51 -5.26 -18.54
C VAL A 48 -10.72 -4.60 -19.19
N ASP A 49 -11.41 -3.72 -18.45
CA ASP A 49 -12.53 -2.91 -18.99
C ASP A 49 -12.02 -1.85 -19.98
N GLU A 50 -11.02 -1.06 -19.58
CA GLU A 50 -10.49 0.02 -20.43
C GLU A 50 -9.43 -0.47 -21.44
N LYS A 51 -8.91 -1.69 -21.27
CA LYS A 51 -7.78 -2.27 -22.03
C LYS A 51 -6.52 -1.41 -22.03
N GLU A 52 -6.36 -0.58 -21.00
CA GLU A 52 -5.23 0.35 -20.86
C GLU A 52 -4.58 0.21 -19.49
N ILE A 53 -3.24 0.12 -19.48
CA ILE A 53 -2.46 0.13 -18.25
C ILE A 53 -2.42 1.56 -17.69
N LYS A 54 -3.21 1.81 -16.64
CA LYS A 54 -3.25 3.08 -15.91
C LYS A 54 -3.06 2.88 -14.41
N ASN A 55 -2.91 3.98 -13.70
CA ASN A 55 -2.80 4.02 -12.25
C ASN A 55 -4.14 3.79 -11.52
N TYR A 56 -4.86 2.70 -11.80
CA TYR A 56 -6.12 2.39 -11.12
C TYR A 56 -5.93 2.10 -9.62
N TRP A 57 -4.73 1.66 -9.22
CA TRP A 57 -4.35 1.52 -7.81
C TRP A 57 -4.55 2.85 -7.06
N ILE A 58 -4.14 3.98 -7.68
CA ILE A 58 -4.25 5.32 -7.13
C ILE A 58 -5.71 5.73 -6.87
N ASN A 59 -6.67 5.13 -7.58
CA ASN A 59 -8.09 5.48 -7.52
C ASN A 59 -8.88 4.62 -6.53
N SER A 60 -8.22 3.72 -5.80
CA SER A 60 -8.85 3.06 -4.64
C SER A 60 -8.96 4.05 -3.47
N SER A 61 -10.03 3.94 -2.68
CA SER A 61 -10.36 4.86 -1.58
C SER A 61 -9.22 5.11 -0.60
N GLY A 62 -8.38 4.09 -0.34
CA GLY A 62 -7.21 4.21 0.53
C GLY A 62 -6.11 5.14 0.01
N ASN A 63 -5.90 5.20 -1.31
CA ASN A 63 -4.85 6.06 -1.89
C ASN A 63 -5.28 7.51 -2.02
N THR A 64 -6.55 7.75 -2.35
CA THR A 64 -7.13 9.10 -2.26
C THR A 64 -7.04 9.62 -0.83
N LEU A 65 -7.37 8.78 0.15
CA LEU A 65 -7.28 9.12 1.56
C LEU A 65 -5.84 9.42 2.00
N ILE A 66 -4.89 8.56 1.67
CA ILE A 66 -3.46 8.78 1.98
C ILE A 66 -2.98 10.11 1.38
N LYS A 67 -3.32 10.40 0.12
CA LYS A 67 -2.97 11.69 -0.51
C LYS A 67 -3.57 12.89 0.22
N GLU A 68 -4.84 12.80 0.64
CA GLU A 68 -5.48 13.85 1.41
C GLU A 68 -4.83 14.06 2.78
N LEU A 69 -4.49 12.98 3.48
CA LEU A 69 -3.86 13.05 4.79
C LEU A 69 -2.42 13.58 4.69
N ILE A 70 -1.64 13.19 3.68
CA ILE A 70 -0.31 13.80 3.40
C ILE A 70 -0.45 15.29 3.08
N ARG A 71 -1.48 15.69 2.31
CA ARG A 71 -1.74 17.10 1.99
C ARG A 71 -2.05 17.92 3.25
N LYS A 72 -2.80 17.34 4.20
CA LYS A 72 -3.10 17.92 5.51
C LYS A 72 -1.92 17.82 6.50
N GLY A 73 -0.95 16.96 6.22
CA GLY A 73 0.17 16.65 7.09
C GLY A 73 1.07 17.86 7.36
N THR A 74 1.63 17.87 8.57
CA THR A 74 2.57 18.88 9.06
C THR A 74 3.92 18.83 8.31
N ALA A 75 4.78 19.81 8.54
CA ALA A 75 6.15 19.78 8.04
C ALA A 75 6.92 18.54 8.53
N GLU A 76 6.63 18.07 9.74
CA GLU A 76 7.25 16.87 10.32
C GLU A 76 6.89 15.60 9.54
N ILE A 77 5.61 15.42 9.19
CA ILE A 77 5.17 14.30 8.34
C ILE A 77 5.93 14.31 7.01
N LYS A 78 6.11 15.48 6.39
CA LYS A 78 6.86 15.59 5.13
C LYS A 78 8.32 15.18 5.30
N THR A 79 8.97 15.59 6.40
CA THR A 79 10.34 15.17 6.74
C THR A 79 10.44 13.66 6.90
N LYS A 80 9.49 13.04 7.62
CA LYS A 80 9.42 11.58 7.79
C LYS A 80 9.23 10.84 6.46
N ILE A 81 8.41 11.39 5.54
CA ILE A 81 8.28 10.86 4.18
C ILE A 81 9.63 10.93 3.43
N TYR A 82 10.35 12.05 3.50
CA TYR A 82 11.66 12.17 2.87
C TYR A 82 12.66 11.16 3.43
N GLU A 83 12.66 10.92 4.74
CA GLU A 83 13.50 9.90 5.36
C GLU A 83 13.20 8.49 4.82
N LEU A 84 11.92 8.12 4.74
CA LEU A 84 11.47 6.83 4.20
C LEU A 84 11.86 6.64 2.72
N ILE A 85 11.73 7.69 1.90
CA ILE A 85 12.14 7.68 0.49
C ILE A 85 13.66 7.45 0.35
N ASN A 86 14.45 8.00 1.27
CA ASN A 86 15.90 7.82 1.30
C ASN A 86 16.34 6.48 1.92
N GLY A 87 15.39 5.57 2.21
CA GLY A 87 15.67 4.25 2.78
C GLY A 87 15.90 4.25 4.29
N GLY A 88 15.58 5.36 4.96
CA GLY A 88 15.59 5.49 6.41
C GLY A 88 14.40 4.77 7.07
N THR A 89 14.24 5.01 8.37
CA THR A 89 13.20 4.37 9.18
C THR A 89 12.58 5.38 10.12
N ILE A 90 11.27 5.34 10.29
CA ILE A 90 10.57 6.22 11.24
C ILE A 90 10.02 5.40 12.41
N GLU A 91 9.81 6.05 13.55
CA GLU A 91 9.19 5.44 14.72
C GLU A 91 7.80 6.07 14.91
N SER A 92 6.77 5.23 15.04
CA SER A 92 5.41 5.68 15.23
C SER A 92 4.51 4.61 15.85
N THR A 93 3.45 5.03 16.54
CA THR A 93 2.38 4.15 16.99
C THR A 93 1.47 3.77 15.83
N ILE A 94 0.85 2.59 15.94
CA ILE A 94 -0.10 2.08 14.94
C ILE A 94 -1.41 1.80 15.66
N ASN A 95 -2.49 2.36 15.13
CA ASN A 95 -3.83 2.09 15.61
C ASN A 95 -4.44 0.92 14.83
N GLU A 96 -4.37 -0.28 15.38
CA GLU A 96 -4.92 -1.48 14.73
C GLU A 96 -6.45 -1.43 14.56
N ASN A 97 -7.14 -0.57 15.32
CA ASN A 97 -8.59 -0.37 15.30
C ASN A 97 -9.00 0.92 14.59
N LEU A 98 -8.17 1.45 13.70
CA LEU A 98 -8.41 2.73 13.03
C LEU A 98 -9.78 2.75 12.31
N VAL A 99 -10.65 3.67 12.72
CA VAL A 99 -11.95 3.93 12.09
C VAL A 99 -11.87 5.21 11.26
N TYR A 100 -12.52 5.23 10.10
CA TYR A 100 -12.47 6.36 9.16
C TYR A 100 -12.96 7.70 9.78
N GLY A 101 -13.83 7.65 10.79
CA GLY A 101 -14.33 8.84 11.49
C GLY A 101 -13.25 9.58 12.30
N ASP A 102 -12.20 8.87 12.73
CA ASP A 102 -11.25 9.36 13.76
C ASP A 102 -9.92 9.81 13.15
N LEU A 103 -9.82 9.84 11.82
CA LEU A 103 -8.57 10.09 11.08
C LEU A 103 -7.93 11.46 11.32
N ASN A 104 -8.71 12.43 11.82
CA ASN A 104 -8.20 13.77 12.12
C ASN A 104 -7.80 13.93 13.60
N ASP A 105 -8.18 13.00 14.49
CA ASP A 105 -7.90 13.10 15.94
C ASP A 105 -6.42 12.82 16.23
N ASN A 106 -5.86 11.83 15.55
CA ASN A 106 -4.42 11.56 15.52
C ASN A 106 -3.95 11.39 14.07
N LEU A 107 -3.79 12.52 13.38
CA LEU A 107 -3.49 12.56 11.95
C LEU A 107 -2.22 11.79 11.59
N GLU A 108 -1.18 11.89 12.42
CA GLU A 108 0.09 11.23 12.14
C GLU A 108 0.00 9.70 12.27
N GLU A 109 -0.53 9.19 13.39
CA GLU A 109 -0.77 7.76 13.58
C GLU A 109 -1.68 7.18 12.49
N SER A 110 -2.72 7.94 12.11
CA SER A 110 -3.65 7.55 11.04
C SER A 110 -2.94 7.39 9.70
N ILE A 111 -2.03 8.32 9.36
CA ILE A 111 -1.21 8.22 8.14
C ILE A 111 -0.37 6.96 8.17
N TRP A 112 0.41 6.74 9.23
CA TRP A 112 1.34 5.61 9.26
C TRP A 112 0.65 4.26 9.35
N THR A 113 -0.47 4.19 10.06
CA THR A 113 -1.35 3.02 10.09
C THR A 113 -1.88 2.70 8.69
N LEU A 114 -2.39 3.70 7.95
CA LEU A 114 -2.86 3.49 6.59
C LEU A 114 -1.75 3.06 5.64
N PHE A 115 -0.58 3.68 5.73
CA PHE A 115 0.59 3.30 4.94
C PHE A 115 1.04 1.86 5.22
N LEU A 116 0.96 1.41 6.47
CA LEU A 116 1.26 0.03 6.84
C LEU A 116 0.19 -0.94 6.30
N PHE A 117 -1.09 -0.64 6.50
CA PHE A 117 -2.22 -1.50 6.10
C PHE A 117 -2.38 -1.61 4.58
N THR A 118 -2.01 -0.58 3.85
CA THR A 118 -2.00 -0.57 2.38
C THR A 118 -0.72 -1.15 1.77
N GLY A 119 0.24 -1.55 2.61
CA GLY A 119 1.47 -2.21 2.18
C GLY A 119 2.57 -1.28 1.64
N TYR A 120 2.42 0.04 1.79
CA TYR A 120 3.49 0.99 1.44
C TYR A 120 4.65 0.97 2.43
N LEU A 121 4.38 0.65 3.69
CA LEU A 121 5.37 0.46 4.74
C LEU A 121 5.32 -0.97 5.28
N THR A 122 6.43 -1.39 5.86
CA THR A 122 6.58 -2.58 6.71
C THR A 122 7.30 -2.16 7.99
N TRP A 123 7.37 -3.02 9.01
CA TRP A 123 8.09 -2.74 10.25
C TRP A 123 9.31 -3.65 10.40
N LYS A 124 10.38 -3.11 11.00
CA LYS A 124 11.63 -3.84 11.29
C LYS A 124 11.71 -4.29 12.74
N ASP A 125 11.16 -3.48 13.64
CA ASP A 125 11.20 -3.70 15.08
C ASP A 125 9.96 -3.09 15.73
N LYS A 126 9.64 -3.53 16.96
CA LYS A 126 8.57 -2.94 17.78
C LYS A 126 8.98 -2.92 19.25
N LYS A 127 8.61 -1.85 19.96
CA LYS A 127 8.90 -1.67 21.39
C LYS A 127 7.63 -1.36 22.17
N GLY A 128 7.53 -1.87 23.39
CA GLY A 128 6.38 -1.69 24.27
C GLY A 128 5.44 -2.91 24.30
N GLU A 129 4.40 -2.81 25.14
CA GLU A 129 3.36 -3.83 25.33
C GLU A 129 1.96 -3.17 25.35
N GLY A 130 0.94 -3.91 24.93
CA GLY A 130 -0.45 -3.44 24.92
C GLY A 130 -0.71 -2.34 23.88
N ASN A 131 -1.45 -1.29 24.27
CA ASN A 131 -1.86 -0.19 23.37
C ASN A 131 -0.78 0.89 23.15
N SER A 132 0.44 0.70 23.68
CA SER A 132 1.55 1.65 23.58
C SER A 132 2.72 1.09 22.79
N VAL A 133 2.43 0.18 21.85
CA VAL A 133 3.47 -0.41 20.99
C VAL A 133 3.87 0.61 19.92
N GLU A 134 5.15 0.94 19.91
CA GLU A 134 5.77 1.79 18.91
C GLU A 134 6.50 0.93 17.88
N TYR A 135 6.22 1.20 16.60
CA TYR A 135 6.74 0.44 15.48
C TYR A 135 7.84 1.22 14.77
N LYS A 136 8.93 0.52 14.44
CA LYS A 136 9.97 1.06 13.57
C LYS A 136 9.66 0.72 12.13
N LEU A 137 9.08 1.68 11.42
CA LEU A 137 8.57 1.55 10.05
C LEU A 137 9.65 1.83 9.01
N LYS A 138 9.60 1.10 7.90
CA LYS A 138 10.47 1.27 6.73
C LYS A 138 9.71 0.98 5.45
N THR A 139 10.23 1.43 4.31
CA THR A 139 9.75 0.96 3.02
C THR A 139 10.17 -0.52 2.80
N PRO A 140 9.33 -1.36 2.18
CA PRO A 140 9.71 -2.73 1.84
C PRO A 140 10.94 -2.77 0.92
N ASP A 141 11.87 -3.69 1.16
CA ASP A 141 13.07 -3.84 0.32
C ASP A 141 12.66 -4.37 -1.06
N ARG A 142 12.64 -3.49 -2.07
CA ARG A 142 12.34 -3.85 -3.48
C ARG A 142 13.51 -4.52 -4.21
N ARG A 143 14.54 -4.97 -3.49
CA ARG A 143 15.74 -5.64 -4.03
C ARG A 143 15.93 -7.00 -3.37
N LYS A 144 15.08 -7.96 -3.77
CA LYS A 144 15.40 -9.38 -3.77
C LYS A 144 14.90 -9.98 -5.08
N LEU A 145 15.68 -9.76 -6.12
CA LEU A 145 15.82 -10.67 -7.25
C LEU A 145 17.18 -11.34 -7.11
#